data_AF-A0A967AJF2-F1
#
_entry.id   AF-A0A967AJF2-F1
#
_cell.length_a   1.000
_cell.length_b   1.000
_cell.length_c   1.000
_cell.angle_alpha   90.00
_cell.angle_beta   90.00
_cell.angle_gamma   90.00
#
_symmetry.space_group_name_H-M   'P 1'
#
loop_
_entity.id
_entity.type
_entity.pdbx_description
1 polymer ?
#
loop_
_entity_poly.entity_id
_entity_poly.type
_entity_poly.pdbx_seq_one_letter_code
_entity_poly.pdbx_strand_id
1 'polypeptide(L)'
;MFRYVVVLAMVIGLPLSGFAQYVDKGEYVVVSKGVKLCINATLDTSSKMLDPEHRFWLVTSNARANGTQTVEGYVLESSYDRKSGETTIEKHLYDEGYATRFKRDMEHKGMLLMVSPQDGQVEAIVEICRKNK
;
A
#
# COMPACT_ATOMS: atom_id res chain seq x y z
N MET A 1 55.74 -9.72 15.36
CA MET A 1 55.78 -8.75 14.24
C MET A 1 54.43 -8.75 13.56
N PHE A 2 53.73 -7.62 13.67
CA PHE A 2 52.66 -7.06 12.83
C PHE A 2 51.49 -7.94 12.30
N ARG A 3 50.32 -7.75 12.95
CA ARG A 3 48.96 -7.55 12.37
C ARG A 3 48.33 -8.78 11.69
N TYR A 4 47.32 -9.48 12.24
CA TYR A 4 46.05 -9.01 12.84
C TYR A 4 45.32 -7.91 12.05
N VAL A 5 45.35 -7.95 10.72
CA VAL A 5 44.46 -7.17 9.82
C VAL A 5 44.51 -7.97 8.50
N VAL A 6 43.52 -8.75 8.07
CA VAL A 6 42.22 -8.34 7.52
C VAL A 6 41.25 -9.53 7.67
N VAL A 7 40.52 -9.58 8.79
CA VAL A 7 39.17 -10.17 8.84
C VAL A 7 38.23 -8.99 8.57
N LEU A 8 38.10 -8.53 7.32
CA LEU A 8 37.07 -7.55 6.95
C LEU A 8 37.07 -7.22 5.44
N ALA A 9 36.67 -8.14 4.56
CA ALA A 9 36.37 -7.74 3.16
C ALA A 9 35.53 -8.78 2.41
N MET A 10 34.29 -9.00 2.84
CA MET A 10 33.17 -9.33 1.93
C MET A 10 31.81 -9.14 2.63
N VAL A 11 31.71 -8.09 3.45
CA VAL A 11 30.43 -7.50 3.87
C VAL A 11 30.34 -6.13 3.21
N ILE A 12 30.22 -6.14 1.88
CA ILE A 12 29.94 -4.96 1.07
C ILE A 12 28.96 -5.44 0.00
N GLY A 13 27.70 -5.05 -0.03
CA GLY A 13 26.97 -4.20 0.87
C GLY A 13 25.51 -4.30 0.51
N LEU A 14 24.65 -4.56 1.49
CA LEU A 14 23.26 -4.16 1.46
C LEU A 14 22.96 -3.75 2.90
N PRO A 15 22.56 -2.49 3.14
CA PRO A 15 22.19 -2.09 4.49
C PRO A 15 20.99 -2.94 4.92
N LEU A 16 21.15 -3.63 6.04
CA LEU A 16 20.06 -4.10 6.87
C LEU A 16 19.27 -2.87 7.32
N SER A 17 18.25 -2.49 6.55
CA SER A 17 17.29 -1.44 6.89
C SER A 17 15.96 -1.81 6.23
N GLY A 18 14.94 -1.99 7.08
CA GLY A 18 13.72 -2.71 6.77
C GLY A 18 12.87 -2.14 5.65
N PHE A 19 12.16 -3.07 4.99
CA PHE A 19 10.87 -2.87 4.33
C PHE A 19 10.81 -1.70 3.33
N ALA A 20 11.46 -1.84 2.17
CA ALA A 20 10.91 -1.21 0.97
C ALA A 20 9.52 -1.83 0.73
N GLN A 21 8.47 -1.13 1.19
CA GLN A 21 7.09 -1.59 1.08
C GLN A 21 6.63 -1.66 -0.39
N TYR A 22 7.40 -1.08 -1.31
CA TYR A 22 7.28 -1.25 -2.75
C TYR A 22 8.63 -1.12 -3.47
N VAL A 23 8.68 -1.59 -4.71
CA VAL A 23 9.83 -1.49 -5.64
C VAL A 23 9.33 -0.90 -6.96
N ASP A 24 9.99 0.15 -7.43
CA ASP A 24 9.70 0.72 -8.75
C ASP A 24 10.41 -0.07 -9.86
N LYS A 25 9.66 -0.47 -10.89
CA LYS A 25 10.15 -1.18 -12.08
C LYS A 25 10.17 -0.27 -13.33
N GLY A 26 9.92 1.02 -13.18
CA GLY A 26 9.83 2.01 -14.26
C GLY A 26 8.42 2.09 -14.83
N GLU A 27 7.94 1.04 -15.49
CA GLU A 27 6.59 1.03 -16.08
C GLU A 27 5.47 0.83 -15.05
N TYR A 28 5.78 0.14 -13.96
CA TYR A 28 4.86 -0.18 -12.87
C TYR A 28 5.62 -0.28 -11.55
N VAL A 29 4.85 -0.24 -10.46
CA VAL A 29 5.33 -0.39 -9.10
C VAL A 29 4.89 -1.76 -8.57
N VAL A 30 5.80 -2.45 -7.89
CA VAL A 30 5.51 -3.70 -7.17
C VAL A 30 5.38 -3.38 -5.71
N VAL A 31 4.18 -3.48 -5.16
CA VAL A 31 3.92 -3.32 -3.73
C VAL A 31 4.06 -4.68 -3.04
N SER A 32 4.65 -4.72 -1.85
CA SER A 32 4.79 -5.98 -1.12
C SER A 32 3.43 -6.55 -0.70
N LYS A 33 3.26 -7.87 -0.78
CA LYS A 33 2.06 -8.54 -0.24
C LYS A 33 1.91 -8.24 1.25
N GLY A 34 0.68 -7.97 1.68
CA GLY A 34 0.32 -7.63 3.06
C GLY A 34 0.44 -6.14 3.40
N VAL A 35 0.90 -5.31 2.46
CA VAL A 35 0.92 -3.86 2.63
C VAL A 35 -0.50 -3.31 2.59
N LYS A 36 -0.80 -2.44 3.54
CA LYS A 36 -2.05 -1.68 3.61
C LYS A 36 -1.86 -0.34 2.91
N LEU A 37 -2.84 0.02 2.10
CA LEU A 37 -2.90 1.26 1.35
C LEU A 37 -4.12 2.06 1.80
N CYS A 38 -4.01 3.39 1.81
CA CYS A 38 -5.08 4.32 2.16
C CYS A 38 -5.07 5.48 1.18
N ILE A 39 -6.22 6.12 1.06
CA ILE A 39 -6.32 7.41 0.38
C ILE A 39 -5.68 8.48 1.25
N ASN A 40 -5.03 9.47 0.63
CA ASN A 40 -4.58 10.64 1.35
C ASN A 40 -5.74 11.65 1.40
N ALA A 41 -6.20 11.99 2.61
CA ALA A 41 -7.33 12.89 2.84
C ALA A 41 -7.15 14.30 2.23
N THR A 42 -5.92 14.68 1.85
CA THR A 42 -5.65 15.98 1.23
C THR A 42 -5.94 16.06 -0.28
N LEU A 43 -6.19 14.93 -0.94
CA LEU A 43 -6.42 14.84 -2.40
C LEU A 43 -7.90 14.67 -2.80
N ASP A 44 -8.80 14.77 -1.83
CA ASP A 44 -10.20 14.39 -1.95
C ASP A 44 -11.08 15.45 -2.65
N THR A 45 -10.75 15.77 -3.90
CA THR A 45 -11.54 16.71 -4.73
C THR A 45 -12.01 16.13 -6.06
N SER A 46 -11.65 14.89 -6.40
CA SER A 46 -12.05 14.30 -7.68
C SER A 46 -12.68 12.92 -7.52
N SER A 47 -13.92 12.85 -8.00
CA SER A 47 -14.73 11.66 -8.29
C SER A 47 -15.50 11.02 -7.13
N LYS A 48 -16.79 11.36 -7.04
CA LYS A 48 -17.94 10.44 -6.80
C LYS A 48 -17.85 9.33 -5.73
N MET A 49 -16.95 9.40 -4.76
CA MET A 49 -16.84 8.41 -3.68
C MET A 49 -17.62 8.90 -2.47
N LEU A 50 -18.63 8.13 -2.07
CA LEU A 50 -19.60 8.51 -1.03
C LEU A 50 -19.04 8.54 0.40
N ASP A 51 -17.83 8.04 0.65
CA ASP A 51 -17.08 8.24 1.90
C ASP A 51 -15.61 7.78 1.72
N PRO A 52 -14.69 8.70 1.43
CA PRO A 52 -13.27 8.42 1.23
C PRO A 52 -12.47 8.31 2.54
N GLU A 53 -12.96 8.83 3.66
CA GLU A 53 -12.17 8.91 4.91
C GLU A 53 -11.82 7.53 5.50
N HIS A 54 -12.56 6.48 5.14
CA HIS A 54 -12.44 5.16 5.77
C HIS A 54 -12.09 4.03 4.80
N ARG A 55 -11.74 4.33 3.54
CA ARG A 55 -11.45 3.30 2.54
C ARG A 55 -9.97 2.91 2.51
N PHE A 56 -9.72 1.62 2.66
CA PHE A 56 -8.40 1.01 2.64
C PHE A 56 -8.31 -0.10 1.60
N TRP A 57 -7.09 -0.44 1.22
CA TRP A 57 -6.79 -1.62 0.40
C TRP A 57 -5.70 -2.45 1.04
N LEU A 58 -5.82 -3.78 0.95
CA LEU A 58 -4.79 -4.72 1.34
C LEU A 58 -4.25 -5.42 0.10
N VAL A 59 -2.94 -5.36 -0.13
CA VAL A 59 -2.31 -6.12 -1.22
C VAL A 59 -2.27 -7.60 -0.85
N THR A 60 -2.97 -8.46 -1.58
CA THR A 60 -3.12 -9.89 -1.24
C THR A 60 -2.30 -10.83 -2.12
N SER A 61 -1.75 -10.33 -3.24
CA SER A 61 -0.87 -11.10 -4.12
C SER A 61 0.49 -10.47 -4.35
N ASN A 62 1.45 -11.32 -4.72
CA ASN A 62 2.66 -10.87 -5.40
C ASN A 62 2.31 -10.36 -6.82
N ALA A 63 3.21 -9.57 -7.41
CA ALA A 63 3.07 -9.14 -8.80
C ALA A 63 3.12 -10.32 -9.77
N ARG A 64 2.18 -10.33 -10.71
CA ARG A 64 2.17 -11.25 -11.87
C ARG A 64 3.20 -10.79 -12.91
N ALA A 65 3.45 -11.62 -13.92
CA ALA A 65 4.40 -11.31 -15.00
C ALA A 65 4.08 -10.00 -15.74
N ASN A 66 2.81 -9.62 -15.82
CA ASN A 66 2.36 -8.37 -16.43
C ASN A 66 2.32 -7.17 -15.46
N GLY A 67 2.90 -7.30 -14.27
CA GLY A 67 2.93 -6.26 -13.24
C GLY A 67 1.62 -6.03 -12.48
N THR A 68 0.56 -6.79 -12.76
CA THR A 68 -0.69 -6.69 -11.99
C THR A 68 -0.60 -7.35 -10.63
N GLN A 69 -1.34 -6.82 -9.66
CA GLN A 69 -1.45 -7.29 -8.29
C GLN A 69 -2.89 -7.31 -7.84
N THR A 70 -3.23 -8.24 -6.96
CA THR A 70 -4.54 -8.32 -6.35
C THR A 70 -4.58 -7.54 -5.06
N VAL A 71 -5.65 -6.77 -4.88
CA VAL A 71 -5.98 -6.04 -3.66
C VAL A 71 -7.37 -6.42 -3.16
N GLU A 72 -7.57 -6.28 -1.86
CA GLU A 72 -8.89 -6.34 -1.23
C GLU A 72 -9.22 -4.96 -0.66
N GLY A 73 -10.32 -4.40 -1.13
CA GLY A 73 -10.89 -3.17 -0.59
C GLY A 73 -11.64 -3.44 0.70
N TYR A 74 -11.38 -2.63 1.74
CA TYR A 74 -12.13 -2.68 2.99
C TYR A 74 -12.38 -1.30 3.59
N VAL A 75 -13.40 -1.20 4.45
CA VAL A 75 -13.68 -0.05 5.31
C VAL A 75 -13.57 -0.45 6.78
N LEU A 76 -13.27 0.52 7.65
CA LEU A 76 -13.31 0.36 9.10
C LEU A 76 -14.50 1.14 9.64
N GLU A 77 -15.49 0.44 10.17
CA GLU A 77 -16.67 1.05 10.78
C GLU A 77 -16.55 0.99 12.30
N SER A 78 -16.87 2.08 12.98
CA SER A 78 -16.94 2.10 14.44
C SER A 78 -18.39 1.97 14.90
N SER A 79 -18.63 1.07 15.84
CA SER A 79 -19.95 0.88 16.45
C SER A 79 -19.85 1.13 17.95
N TYR A 80 -20.75 1.94 18.49
CA TYR A 80 -20.81 2.25 19.92
C TYR A 80 -22.00 1.56 20.55
N ASP A 81 -21.76 0.63 21.46
CA ASP A 81 -22.80 0.03 22.27
C ASP A 81 -23.08 0.93 23.48
N ARG A 82 -24.22 1.62 23.44
CA ARG A 82 -24.67 2.52 24.50
C ARG A 82 -24.94 1.80 25.83
N LYS A 83 -25.19 0.50 25.83
CA LYS A 83 -25.47 -0.28 27.06
C LYS A 83 -24.18 -0.64 27.79
N SER A 84 -23.16 -1.09 27.06
CA SER A 84 -21.85 -1.44 27.62
C SER A 84 -20.91 -0.23 27.75
N GLY A 85 -21.14 0.82 26.96
CA GLY A 85 -20.24 1.96 26.81
C GLY A 85 -19.01 1.64 25.95
N GLU A 86 -19.00 0.50 25.26
CA GLU A 86 -17.87 0.03 24.45
C GLU A 86 -17.97 0.52 23.00
N THR A 87 -16.83 0.91 22.42
CA THR A 87 -16.70 1.17 20.98
C THR A 87 -15.92 0.03 20.33
N THR A 88 -16.53 -0.66 19.36
CA THR A 88 -15.85 -1.64 18.52
C THR A 88 -15.47 -1.02 17.18
N ILE A 89 -14.40 -1.52 16.56
CA ILE A 89 -14.02 -1.17 15.19
C ILE A 89 -14.05 -2.47 14.39
N GLU A 90 -14.93 -2.54 13.40
CA GLU A 90 -15.14 -3.70 12.55
C GLU A 90 -14.61 -3.44 11.13
N LYS A 91 -13.97 -4.46 10.55
CA LYS A 91 -13.49 -4.42 9.16
C LYS A 91 -14.56 -5.02 8.26
N HIS A 92 -15.08 -4.23 7.32
CA HIS A 92 -15.98 -4.71 6.28
C HIS A 92 -15.27 -4.74 4.92
N LEU A 93 -15.23 -5.91 4.29
CA LEU A 93 -14.76 -6.05 2.91
C LEU A 93 -15.82 -5.50 1.96
N TYR A 94 -15.42 -4.70 0.98
CA TYR A 94 -16.34 -4.17 -0.04
C TYR A 94 -15.96 -4.61 -1.46
N ASP A 95 -14.70 -4.96 -1.71
CA ASP A 95 -14.24 -5.44 -3.00
C ASP A 95 -13.18 -6.53 -2.82
N GLU A 96 -13.53 -7.77 -3.18
CA GLU A 96 -12.68 -8.93 -3.00
C GLU A 96 -11.93 -9.26 -4.29
N GLY A 97 -10.60 -9.35 -4.20
CA GLY A 97 -9.80 -9.92 -5.27
C GLY A 97 -9.62 -9.00 -6.49
N TYR A 98 -9.81 -7.69 -6.33
CA TYR A 98 -9.64 -6.71 -7.38
C TYR A 98 -8.20 -6.69 -7.93
N ALA A 99 -8.03 -6.79 -9.25
CA ALA A 99 -6.72 -6.78 -9.89
C ALA A 99 -6.37 -5.37 -10.38
N THR A 100 -5.23 -4.83 -9.92
CA THR A 100 -4.76 -3.48 -10.26
C THR A 100 -3.30 -3.50 -10.71
N ARG A 101 -2.87 -2.50 -11.47
CA ARG A 101 -1.46 -2.20 -11.71
C ARG A 101 -1.10 -0.91 -10.98
N PHE A 102 -0.08 -0.95 -10.14
CA PHE A 102 0.40 0.25 -9.48
C PHE A 102 1.36 1.03 -10.37
N LYS A 103 1.25 2.36 -10.35
CA LYS A 103 2.22 3.28 -10.94
C LYS A 103 2.60 4.36 -9.94
N ARG A 104 3.74 5.02 -10.13
CA ARG A 104 4.03 6.24 -9.37
C ARG A 104 3.09 7.35 -9.81
N ASP A 105 2.59 8.10 -8.84
CA ASP A 105 2.03 9.40 -9.11
C ASP A 105 3.16 10.42 -9.29
N MET A 106 3.19 11.08 -10.45
CA MET A 106 4.19 12.08 -10.79
C MET A 106 3.88 13.45 -10.18
N GLU A 107 2.61 13.71 -9.90
CA GLU A 107 2.12 14.96 -9.32
C GLU A 107 2.27 14.94 -7.80
N HIS A 108 1.97 13.79 -7.17
CA HIS A 108 1.97 13.64 -5.72
C HIS A 108 3.09 12.70 -5.23
N LYS A 109 4.19 13.28 -4.76
CA LYS A 109 5.35 12.52 -4.28
C LYS A 109 4.97 11.53 -3.18
N GLY A 110 5.33 10.26 -3.39
CA GLY A 110 5.08 9.18 -2.44
C GLY A 110 3.73 8.48 -2.60
N MET A 111 2.88 8.98 -3.50
CA MET A 111 1.61 8.34 -3.84
C MET A 111 1.78 7.34 -5.01
N LEU A 112 0.87 6.39 -5.07
CA LEU A 112 0.74 5.38 -6.10
C LEU A 112 -0.63 5.51 -6.76
N LEU A 113 -0.67 5.36 -8.08
CA LEU A 113 -1.90 5.25 -8.84
C LEU A 113 -2.30 3.77 -8.89
N MET A 114 -3.54 3.48 -8.52
CA MET A 114 -4.20 2.21 -8.84
C MET A 114 -4.81 2.32 -10.22
N VAL A 115 -4.27 1.56 -11.16
CA VAL A 115 -4.69 1.60 -12.56
C VAL A 115 -5.37 0.29 -12.92
N SER A 116 -6.59 0.40 -13.47
CA SER A 116 -7.33 -0.74 -13.98
C SER A 116 -6.54 -1.42 -15.12
N PRO A 117 -6.33 -2.74 -15.05
CA PRO A 117 -5.65 -3.47 -16.11
C PRO A 117 -6.53 -3.66 -17.36
N GLN A 118 -7.84 -3.38 -17.28
CA GLN A 118 -8.78 -3.61 -18.38
C GLN A 118 -8.78 -2.46 -19.38
N ASP A 119 -8.84 -1.22 -18.88
CA ASP A 119 -9.01 -0.01 -19.67
C ASP A 119 -7.94 1.05 -19.39
N GLY A 120 -7.04 0.82 -18.43
CA GLY A 120 -5.97 1.74 -18.09
C GLY A 120 -6.42 2.98 -17.32
N GLN A 121 -7.67 3.04 -16.85
CA GLN A 121 -8.17 4.15 -16.05
C GLN A 121 -7.55 4.15 -14.66
N VAL A 122 -7.31 5.34 -14.12
CA VAL A 122 -6.91 5.52 -12.72
C VAL A 122 -8.17 5.44 -11.86
N GLU A 123 -8.18 4.51 -10.91
CA GLU A 123 -9.34 4.28 -10.04
C GLU A 123 -9.15 4.87 -8.65
N ALA A 124 -7.90 4.97 -8.20
CA ALA A 124 -7.57 5.57 -6.91
C ALA A 124 -6.12 6.07 -6.91
N ILE A 125 -5.88 7.10 -6.10
CA ILE A 125 -4.55 7.56 -5.72
C ILE A 125 -4.36 7.17 -4.25
N VAL A 126 -3.36 6.34 -3.97
CA VAL A 126 -3.17 5.72 -2.67
C VAL A 126 -1.74 5.90 -2.18
N GLU A 127 -1.56 5.95 -0.87
CA GLU A 127 -0.25 5.82 -0.24
C GLU A 127 -0.20 4.56 0.61
N ILE A 128 1.01 4.20 1.01
CA ILE A 128 1.17 3.15 2.00
C ILE A 128 0.83 3.72 3.36
N CYS A 129 -0.13 3.09 4.03
CA CYS A 129 -0.54 3.51 5.35
C CYS A 129 0.63 3.44 6.31
N ARG A 130 0.87 4.56 7.00
CA ARG A 130 1.76 4.55 8.15
C ARG A 130 1.16 3.60 9.19
N LYS A 131 2.01 2.75 9.76
CA LYS A 131 1.62 2.08 11.01
C LYS A 131 1.49 3.19 12.05
N ASN A 132 0.26 3.47 12.49
CA ASN A 132 0.09 4.23 13.72
C ASN A 132 0.85 3.46 14.82
N LYS A 133 1.73 4.20 15.50
CA LYS A 133 2.64 3.68 16.50
C LYS A 133 1.93 3.54 17.84
#